data_AF-A0AA86U7Z0-F1
#
_entry.id   AF-A0AA86U7Z0-F1
#
_cell.length_a   1.000
_cell.length_b   1.000
_cell.length_c   1.000
_cell.angle_alpha   90.00
_cell.angle_beta   90.00
_cell.angle_gamma   90.00
#
_symmetry.space_group_name_H-M   'P 1'
#
loop_
_entity.id
_entity.type
_entity.pdbx_description
1 polymer ?
#
loop_
_entity_poly.entity_id
_entity_poly.type
_entity_poly.pdbx_seq_one_letter_code
_entity_poly.pdbx_strand_id
1 'polypeptide(L)'
;MLPSERKYDQTLPRSINTIRQQNVNIRDYTEYSTQMQKLTVQAQFYGKLGLRQPPRMTKHEILTKIKFRENRSRQELLKLFNDEYIQYQEELKRRKPTEDQLMLNMQEKVQQYQQSKNEAKKIFNEQKYNQQFEENCDDLRLQKQKMNDKILKIVWNKQLVDAQQRKELEKQISRKLDQLMINDYQKFLQEQAQEHELQKQRIKQNKAALDNYLSIKEQLQAEISAKQAQELLEAKMAAQIAKEFRDLESNVRYQESLFTQKELEVQIRLSELKKERGREREVFDYKRELKAIEEDLLAQKQKQLEDKMLQFESQTLYCELIKKRKQQLVEETKLMDKVFIRLQAEREERQFQSESELKIKRKALDDTCRQYNYQNAYVSNTDNLELERTKKLELQKAISDLQIYEEQKLEEMQKEIINQKVLRDFYENDIKEKKEEEKKRRNDEIQAEHEVNAQEKHKQIKVQNKMEEIYQRMREIDELGIYESTERVMPKRQWYNE
;
A
#
# COMPACT_ATOMS: atom_id res chain seq x y z
N MET A 1 -60.99 26.07 -106.32
CA MET A 1 -60.59 26.91 -105.16
C MET A 1 -60.22 28.28 -105.69
N LEU A 2 -61.02 29.30 -105.39
CA LEU A 2 -60.72 30.69 -105.77
C LEU A 2 -59.48 31.16 -104.99
N PRO A 3 -58.49 31.81 -105.63
CA PRO A 3 -57.32 32.32 -104.93
C PRO A 3 -57.74 33.34 -103.85
N SER A 4 -57.16 33.20 -102.67
CA SER A 4 -57.37 34.06 -101.49
C SER A 4 -57.42 35.54 -101.87
N GLU A 5 -58.61 36.17 -101.74
CA GLU A 5 -58.86 37.59 -102.05
C GLU A 5 -58.03 38.57 -101.18
N ARG A 6 -57.25 38.05 -100.22
CA ARG A 6 -56.35 38.82 -99.34
C ARG A 6 -54.94 38.98 -99.90
N LYS A 7 -54.52 38.13 -100.84
CA LYS A 7 -53.16 38.20 -101.42
C LYS A 7 -53.13 39.14 -102.62
N TYR A 8 -52.06 39.92 -102.72
CA TYR A 8 -51.83 40.82 -103.85
C TYR A 8 -51.66 40.00 -105.14
N ASP A 9 -52.59 40.16 -106.08
CA ASP A 9 -52.57 39.41 -107.34
C ASP A 9 -51.69 40.16 -108.35
N GLN A 10 -50.51 39.62 -108.65
CA GLN A 10 -49.53 40.26 -109.55
C GLN A 10 -50.03 40.39 -110.99
N THR A 11 -51.09 39.67 -111.37
CA THR A 11 -51.70 39.73 -112.71
C THR A 11 -52.68 40.89 -112.87
N LEU A 12 -53.09 41.53 -111.77
CA LEU A 12 -54.05 42.63 -111.78
C LEU A 12 -53.35 43.97 -111.52
N PRO A 13 -53.77 45.07 -112.18
CA PRO A 13 -53.28 46.41 -111.89
C PRO A 13 -53.43 46.76 -110.41
N ARG A 14 -52.45 47.50 -109.87
CA ARG A 14 -52.39 47.89 -108.45
C ARG A 14 -53.70 48.51 -107.95
N SER A 15 -54.38 49.31 -108.79
CA SER A 15 -55.66 49.95 -108.48
C SER A 15 -56.76 48.93 -108.13
N ILE A 16 -56.84 47.82 -108.86
CA ILE A 16 -57.85 46.77 -108.63
C ILE A 16 -57.55 45.99 -107.34
N ASN A 17 -56.28 45.71 -107.06
CA ASN A 17 -55.88 45.07 -105.80
C ASN A 17 -56.18 45.95 -104.58
N THR A 18 -55.98 47.26 -104.65
CA THR A 18 -56.38 48.18 -103.58
C THR A 18 -57.88 48.20 -103.36
N ILE A 19 -58.69 48.19 -104.42
CA ILE A 19 -60.16 48.15 -104.31
C ILE A 19 -60.61 46.83 -103.68
N ARG A 20 -59.99 45.69 -104.05
CA ARG A 20 -60.27 44.39 -103.42
C ARG A 20 -59.99 44.39 -101.92
N GLN A 21 -58.84 44.92 -101.49
CA GLN A 21 -58.50 45.02 -100.08
C GLN A 21 -59.46 45.95 -99.31
N GLN A 22 -59.86 47.07 -99.91
CA GLN A 22 -60.84 47.98 -99.31
C GLN A 22 -62.21 47.30 -99.14
N ASN A 23 -62.68 46.55 -100.15
CA ASN A 23 -63.96 45.84 -100.08
C ASN A 23 -63.95 44.72 -99.02
N VAL A 24 -62.82 44.00 -98.87
CA VAL A 24 -62.66 43.00 -97.79
C VAL A 24 -62.68 43.68 -96.41
N ASN A 25 -61.96 44.79 -96.24
CA ASN A 25 -61.95 45.53 -94.98
C ASN A 25 -63.32 46.11 -94.62
N ILE A 26 -64.08 46.60 -95.60
CA ILE A 26 -65.45 47.10 -95.40
C ILE A 26 -66.35 45.96 -94.95
N ARG A 27 -66.27 44.80 -95.60
CA ARG A 27 -67.05 43.61 -95.25
C ARG A 27 -66.75 43.12 -93.83
N ASP A 28 -65.46 43.00 -93.49
CA ASP A 28 -65.02 42.56 -92.16
C ASP A 28 -65.48 43.54 -91.06
N TYR A 29 -65.45 44.86 -91.32
CA TYR A 29 -65.94 45.87 -90.38
C TYR A 29 -67.48 45.78 -90.17
N THR A 30 -68.25 45.54 -91.24
CA THR A 30 -69.70 45.39 -91.13
C THR A 30 -70.12 44.13 -90.36
N GLU A 31 -69.41 43.01 -90.53
CA GLU A 31 -69.67 41.77 -89.77
C GLU A 31 -69.36 41.95 -88.28
N TYR A 32 -68.27 42.64 -87.94
CA TYR A 32 -67.95 42.95 -86.53
C TYR A 32 -68.99 43.86 -85.86
N SER A 33 -69.42 44.92 -86.55
CA SER A 33 -70.43 45.87 -86.04
C SER A 33 -71.75 45.19 -85.70
N THR A 34 -72.23 44.30 -86.57
CA THR A 34 -73.50 43.59 -86.37
C THR A 34 -73.45 42.58 -85.22
N GLN A 35 -72.31 41.94 -84.97
CA GLN A 35 -72.13 41.06 -83.80
C GLN A 35 -72.17 41.85 -82.48
N MET A 36 -71.51 43.02 -82.41
CA MET A 36 -71.50 43.84 -81.21
C MET A 36 -72.89 44.40 -80.85
N GLN A 37 -73.70 44.76 -81.85
CA GLN A 37 -75.09 45.15 -81.61
C GLN A 37 -75.93 44.02 -81.01
N LYS A 38 -75.79 42.78 -81.50
CA LYS A 38 -76.54 41.62 -80.96
C LYS A 38 -76.22 41.36 -79.49
N LEU A 39 -74.94 41.42 -79.11
CA LEU A 39 -74.50 41.23 -77.73
C LEU A 39 -75.06 42.31 -76.80
N THR A 40 -75.10 43.56 -77.26
CA THR A 40 -75.63 44.68 -76.49
C THR A 40 -77.13 44.51 -76.20
N VAL A 41 -77.92 44.08 -77.18
CA VAL A 41 -79.37 43.83 -77.02
C VAL A 41 -79.63 42.68 -76.04
N GLN A 42 -78.83 41.61 -76.08
CA GLN A 42 -78.94 40.51 -75.11
C GLN A 42 -78.66 40.97 -73.68
N ALA A 43 -77.61 41.77 -73.46
CA ALA A 43 -77.27 42.27 -72.14
C ALA A 43 -78.39 43.15 -71.54
N GLN A 44 -79.04 43.99 -72.35
CA GLN A 44 -80.17 44.82 -71.90
C GLN A 44 -81.42 44.00 -71.58
N PHE A 45 -81.65 42.86 -72.25
CA PHE A 45 -82.80 41.99 -71.98
C PHE A 45 -82.70 41.30 -70.62
N TYR A 46 -81.54 40.75 -70.27
CA TYR A 46 -81.35 40.07 -68.98
C TYR A 46 -81.37 41.04 -67.79
N GLY A 47 -80.91 42.28 -67.96
CA GLY A 47 -80.97 43.30 -66.91
C GLY A 47 -82.39 43.68 -66.46
N LYS A 48 -83.41 43.53 -67.34
CA LYS A 48 -84.81 43.85 -67.01
C LYS A 48 -85.58 42.71 -66.34
N LEU A 49 -85.09 41.47 -66.42
CA LEU A 49 -85.78 40.29 -65.85
C LEU A 49 -85.55 40.11 -64.34
N GLY A 50 -84.48 40.67 -63.78
CA GLY A 50 -84.11 40.51 -62.36
C GLY A 50 -84.99 41.25 -61.33
N LEU A 51 -85.95 42.08 -61.76
CA LEU A 51 -86.79 42.90 -60.88
C LEU A 51 -88.19 42.32 -60.59
N ARG A 52 -88.49 41.08 -61.00
CA ARG A 52 -89.77 40.42 -60.67
C ARG A 52 -89.65 39.61 -59.38
N GLN A 53 -90.22 40.12 -58.27
CA GLN A 53 -90.35 39.34 -57.04
C GLN A 53 -91.31 38.14 -57.23
N PRO A 54 -91.02 36.96 -56.67
CA PRO A 54 -91.85 35.78 -56.82
C PRO A 54 -93.12 35.84 -55.96
N PRO A 55 -94.23 35.21 -56.40
CA PRO A 55 -95.51 35.24 -55.69
C PRO A 55 -95.46 34.41 -54.39
N ARG A 56 -96.28 34.80 -53.40
CA ARG A 56 -96.43 34.09 -52.12
C ARG A 56 -97.01 32.69 -52.35
N MET A 57 -96.20 31.63 -52.21
CA MET A 57 -96.64 30.23 -52.21
C MET A 57 -97.28 29.85 -50.87
N THR A 58 -98.24 28.92 -50.87
CA THR A 58 -98.93 28.47 -49.65
C THR A 58 -98.10 27.43 -48.88
N LYS A 59 -98.27 27.32 -47.56
CA LYS A 59 -97.48 26.41 -46.68
C LYS A 59 -97.50 24.94 -47.14
N HIS A 60 -98.60 24.49 -47.73
CA HIS A 60 -98.75 23.11 -48.22
C HIS A 60 -97.85 22.80 -49.43
N GLU A 61 -97.73 23.75 -50.37
CA GLU A 61 -96.88 23.60 -51.56
C GLU A 61 -95.39 23.61 -51.21
N ILE A 62 -95.02 24.36 -50.17
CA ILE A 62 -93.64 24.36 -49.64
C ILE A 62 -93.33 22.99 -49.03
N LEU A 63 -94.22 22.45 -48.19
CA LEU A 63 -94.02 21.14 -47.56
C LEU A 63 -93.95 19.99 -48.58
N THR A 64 -94.78 20.01 -49.62
CA THR A 64 -94.72 19.00 -50.69
C THR A 64 -93.43 19.11 -51.51
N LYS A 65 -92.95 20.32 -51.82
CA LYS A 65 -91.64 20.49 -52.47
C LYS A 65 -90.48 20.03 -51.60
N ILE A 66 -90.52 20.25 -50.29
CA ILE A 66 -89.50 19.77 -49.35
C ILE A 66 -89.51 18.23 -49.33
N LYS A 67 -90.68 17.60 -49.15
CA LYS A 67 -90.79 16.12 -49.17
C LYS A 67 -90.31 15.52 -50.48
N PHE A 68 -90.60 16.16 -51.62
CA PHE A 68 -90.12 15.69 -52.92
C PHE A 68 -88.60 15.79 -53.04
N ARG A 69 -88.00 16.89 -52.56
CA ARG A 69 -86.53 17.05 -52.53
C ARG A 69 -85.87 16.05 -51.58
N GLU A 70 -86.44 15.83 -50.39
CA GLU A 70 -85.94 14.84 -49.44
C GLU A 70 -86.03 13.43 -49.99
N ASN A 71 -87.15 13.06 -50.64
CA ASN A 71 -87.29 11.76 -51.29
C ASN A 71 -86.29 11.57 -52.43
N ARG A 72 -86.04 12.61 -53.22
CA ARG A 72 -85.02 12.57 -54.27
C ARG A 72 -83.61 12.40 -53.69
N SER A 73 -83.27 13.17 -52.66
CA SER A 73 -81.99 13.06 -51.95
C SER A 73 -81.81 11.65 -51.35
N ARG A 74 -82.88 11.09 -50.77
CA ARG A 74 -82.87 9.73 -50.23
C ARG A 74 -82.65 8.67 -51.30
N GLN A 75 -83.22 8.83 -52.50
CA GLN A 75 -82.98 7.93 -53.62
C GLN A 75 -81.55 8.05 -54.17
N GLU A 76 -81.00 9.26 -54.23
CA GLU A 76 -79.62 9.50 -54.66
C GLU A 76 -78.62 8.87 -53.66
N LEU A 77 -78.84 9.02 -52.35
CA LEU A 77 -78.04 8.38 -51.31
C LEU A 77 -78.13 6.85 -51.35
N LEU A 78 -79.34 6.30 -51.56
CA LEU A 78 -79.51 4.85 -51.65
C LEU A 78 -78.76 4.26 -52.86
N LYS A 79 -78.72 4.99 -53.98
CA LYS A 79 -77.93 4.57 -55.15
C LYS A 79 -76.43 4.57 -54.83
N LEU A 80 -75.89 5.65 -54.27
CA LEU A 80 -74.48 5.72 -53.89
C LEU A 80 -74.09 4.59 -52.92
N PHE A 81 -74.93 4.33 -51.92
CA PHE A 81 -74.69 3.25 -50.96
C PHE A 81 -74.69 1.87 -51.64
N ASN A 82 -75.63 1.62 -52.56
CA ASN A 82 -75.67 0.35 -53.28
C ASN A 82 -74.46 0.18 -54.21
N ASP A 83 -74.02 1.26 -54.88
CA ASP A 83 -72.84 1.24 -55.75
C ASP A 83 -71.56 0.95 -54.93
N GLU A 84 -71.39 1.60 -53.77
CA GLU A 84 -70.28 1.31 -52.85
C GLU A 84 -70.31 -0.12 -52.32
N TYR A 85 -71.51 -0.61 -51.96
CA TYR A 85 -71.67 -1.99 -51.50
C TYR A 85 -71.31 -3.01 -52.59
N ILE A 86 -71.70 -2.77 -53.84
CA ILE A 86 -71.34 -3.62 -54.98
C ILE A 86 -69.82 -3.59 -55.22
N GLN A 87 -69.21 -2.41 -55.23
CA GLN A 87 -67.75 -2.28 -55.40
C GLN A 87 -66.98 -3.00 -54.29
N TYR A 88 -67.42 -2.87 -53.04
CA TYR A 88 -66.81 -3.58 -51.92
C TYR A 88 -66.94 -5.11 -52.05
N GLN A 89 -68.09 -5.60 -52.49
CA GLN A 89 -68.31 -7.03 -52.76
C GLN A 89 -67.44 -7.54 -53.93
N GLU A 90 -67.26 -6.74 -54.98
CA GLU A 90 -66.37 -7.09 -56.09
C GLU A 90 -64.89 -7.08 -55.68
N GLU A 91 -64.45 -6.10 -54.88
CA GLU A 91 -63.09 -6.08 -54.34
C GLU A 91 -62.81 -7.27 -53.42
N LEU A 92 -63.76 -7.65 -52.56
CA LEU A 92 -63.63 -8.84 -51.72
C LEU A 92 -63.51 -10.13 -52.54
N LYS A 93 -64.22 -10.22 -53.67
CA LYS A 93 -64.10 -11.35 -54.60
C LYS A 93 -62.74 -11.36 -55.32
N ARG A 94 -62.23 -10.19 -55.73
CA ARG A 94 -60.91 -10.06 -56.38
C ARG A 94 -59.74 -10.27 -55.43
N ARG A 95 -59.88 -9.94 -54.15
CA ARG A 95 -58.84 -10.11 -53.11
C ARG A 95 -58.69 -11.54 -52.61
N LYS A 96 -59.66 -12.42 -52.85
CA LYS A 96 -59.50 -13.84 -52.54
C LYS A 96 -58.58 -14.45 -53.61
N PRO A 97 -57.35 -14.84 -53.27
CA PRO A 97 -56.50 -15.54 -54.22
C PRO A 97 -57.20 -16.83 -54.63
N THR A 98 -57.14 -17.15 -55.92
CA THR A 98 -57.66 -18.41 -56.42
C THR A 98 -56.84 -19.57 -55.86
N GLU A 99 -57.47 -20.75 -55.75
CA GLU A 99 -56.80 -21.97 -55.26
C GLU A 99 -55.52 -22.26 -56.06
N ASP A 100 -55.53 -22.05 -57.37
CA ASP A 100 -54.35 -22.19 -58.23
C ASP A 100 -53.20 -21.24 -57.85
N GLN A 101 -53.50 -19.99 -57.46
CA GLN A 101 -52.47 -19.03 -57.03
C GLN A 101 -51.89 -19.40 -55.66
N LEU A 102 -52.71 -19.91 -54.76
CA LEU A 102 -52.24 -20.42 -53.47
C LEU A 102 -51.36 -21.67 -53.67
N MET A 103 -51.76 -22.57 -54.56
CA MET A 103 -51.00 -23.76 -54.91
C MET A 103 -49.66 -23.40 -55.57
N LEU A 104 -49.63 -22.43 -56.48
CA LEU A 104 -48.40 -22.00 -57.13
C LEU A 104 -47.43 -21.35 -56.13
N ASN A 105 -47.91 -20.45 -55.27
CA ASN A 105 -47.09 -19.86 -54.21
C ASN A 105 -46.57 -20.92 -53.22
N MET A 106 -47.37 -21.94 -52.92
CA MET A 106 -46.96 -23.04 -52.06
C MET A 106 -45.89 -23.93 -52.73
N GLN A 107 -46.05 -24.21 -54.03
CA GLN A 107 -45.05 -24.93 -54.82
C GLN A 107 -43.72 -24.17 -54.89
N GLU A 108 -43.75 -22.85 -55.10
CA GLU A 108 -42.54 -22.01 -55.09
C GLU A 108 -41.83 -22.04 -53.73
N LYS A 109 -42.58 -21.94 -52.62
CA LYS A 109 -42.00 -22.05 -51.26
C LYS A 109 -41.40 -23.42 -51.00
N VAL A 110 -42.06 -24.49 -51.42
CA VAL A 110 -41.54 -25.86 -51.30
C VAL A 110 -40.26 -26.02 -52.12
N GLN A 111 -40.21 -25.49 -53.35
CA GLN A 111 -39.01 -25.51 -54.18
C GLN A 111 -37.85 -24.73 -53.54
N GLN A 112 -38.10 -23.54 -52.99
CA GLN A 112 -37.09 -22.75 -52.28
C GLN A 112 -36.54 -23.48 -51.05
N TYR A 113 -37.41 -24.11 -50.24
CA TYR A 113 -36.97 -24.90 -49.10
C TYR A 113 -36.13 -26.11 -49.52
N GLN A 114 -36.54 -26.82 -50.59
CA GLN A 114 -35.78 -27.94 -51.12
C GLN A 114 -34.40 -27.50 -51.64
N GLN A 115 -34.31 -26.36 -52.32
CA GLN A 115 -33.04 -25.78 -52.78
C GLN A 115 -32.11 -25.45 -51.60
N SER A 116 -32.59 -24.72 -50.60
CA SER A 116 -31.82 -24.38 -49.39
C SER A 116 -31.34 -25.62 -48.63
N LYS A 117 -32.22 -26.61 -48.45
CA LYS A 117 -31.86 -27.89 -47.81
C LYS A 117 -30.77 -28.63 -48.59
N ASN A 118 -30.84 -28.60 -49.93
CA ASN A 118 -29.83 -29.25 -50.78
C ASN A 118 -28.49 -28.51 -50.73
N GLU A 119 -28.49 -27.19 -50.67
CA GLU A 119 -27.27 -26.38 -50.48
C GLU A 119 -26.62 -26.64 -49.13
N ALA A 120 -27.39 -26.61 -48.04
CA ALA A 120 -26.88 -26.94 -46.71
C ALA A 120 -26.27 -28.35 -46.66
N LYS A 121 -26.92 -29.33 -47.31
CA LYS A 121 -26.40 -30.69 -47.41
C LYS A 121 -25.09 -30.77 -48.21
N LYS A 122 -24.96 -30.00 -49.30
CA LYS A 122 -23.70 -29.92 -50.07
C LYS A 122 -22.57 -29.35 -49.22
N ILE A 123 -22.81 -28.23 -48.53
CA ILE A 123 -21.81 -27.60 -47.64
C ILE A 123 -21.36 -28.56 -46.54
N PHE A 124 -22.32 -29.23 -45.89
CA PHE A 124 -22.01 -30.21 -44.85
C PHE A 124 -21.17 -31.38 -45.39
N ASN A 125 -21.54 -31.91 -46.55
CA ASN A 125 -20.80 -33.01 -47.19
C ASN A 125 -19.38 -32.58 -47.57
N GLU A 126 -19.20 -31.37 -48.09
CA GLU A 126 -17.89 -30.82 -48.43
C GLU A 126 -17.00 -30.63 -47.18
N GLN A 127 -17.55 -30.08 -46.10
CA GLN A 127 -16.82 -29.95 -44.83
C GLN A 127 -16.44 -31.32 -44.27
N LYS A 128 -17.35 -32.29 -44.29
CA LYS A 128 -17.07 -33.65 -43.82
C LYS A 128 -16.03 -34.34 -44.69
N TYR A 129 -16.10 -34.16 -46.00
CA TYR A 129 -15.10 -34.65 -46.92
C TYR A 129 -13.72 -34.06 -46.62
N ASN A 130 -13.63 -32.74 -46.42
CA ASN A 130 -12.36 -32.07 -46.08
C ASN A 130 -11.80 -32.56 -44.74
N GLN A 131 -12.64 -32.72 -43.71
CA GLN A 131 -12.21 -33.29 -42.42
C GLN A 131 -11.66 -34.71 -42.59
N GLN A 132 -12.38 -35.57 -43.33
CA GLN A 132 -11.92 -36.93 -43.60
C GLN A 132 -10.63 -36.93 -44.43
N PHE A 133 -10.50 -36.02 -45.38
CA PHE A 133 -9.29 -35.87 -46.17
C PHE A 133 -8.10 -35.44 -45.31
N GLU A 134 -8.27 -34.46 -44.42
CA GLU A 134 -7.23 -34.01 -43.48
C GLU A 134 -6.79 -35.12 -42.53
N GLU A 135 -7.72 -35.95 -42.07
CA GLU A 135 -7.43 -37.08 -41.18
C GLU A 135 -6.75 -38.25 -41.91
N ASN A 136 -7.15 -38.53 -43.15
CA ASN A 136 -6.67 -39.66 -43.94
C ASN A 136 -5.43 -39.36 -44.79
N CYS A 137 -5.13 -38.08 -45.06
CA CYS A 137 -3.95 -37.69 -45.83
C CYS A 137 -2.68 -37.87 -44.99
N ASP A 138 -1.89 -38.88 -45.34
CA ASP A 138 -0.67 -39.22 -44.60
C ASP A 138 0.36 -38.07 -44.61
N ASP A 139 0.41 -37.26 -45.68
CA ASP A 139 1.28 -36.08 -45.74
C ASP A 139 0.88 -35.02 -44.71
N LEU A 140 -0.43 -34.74 -44.56
CA LEU A 140 -0.93 -33.80 -43.56
C LEU A 140 -0.73 -34.35 -42.14
N ARG A 141 -0.92 -35.66 -41.95
CA ARG A 141 -0.64 -36.33 -40.67
C ARG A 141 0.83 -36.19 -40.29
N LEU A 142 1.74 -36.39 -41.23
CA LEU A 142 3.18 -36.23 -41.03
C LEU A 142 3.55 -34.78 -40.72
N GLN A 143 2.96 -33.80 -41.41
CA GLN A 143 3.19 -32.37 -41.12
C GLN A 143 2.67 -31.98 -39.74
N LYS A 144 1.48 -32.45 -39.34
CA LYS A 144 0.91 -32.25 -38.00
C LYS A 144 1.83 -32.84 -36.93
N GLN A 145 2.37 -34.03 -37.15
CA GLN A 145 3.34 -34.63 -36.24
C GLN A 145 4.63 -33.80 -36.15
N LYS A 146 5.22 -33.39 -37.29
CA LYS A 146 6.40 -32.53 -37.31
C LYS A 146 6.17 -31.20 -36.58
N MET A 147 4.97 -30.62 -36.70
CA MET A 147 4.60 -29.42 -35.97
C MET A 147 4.52 -29.68 -34.47
N ASN A 148 3.87 -30.78 -34.06
CA ASN A 148 3.81 -31.18 -32.65
C ASN A 148 5.20 -31.43 -32.06
N ASP A 149 6.10 -32.10 -32.80
CA ASP A 149 7.48 -32.34 -32.36
C ASP A 149 8.24 -31.02 -32.18
N LYS A 150 8.05 -30.04 -33.07
CA LYS A 150 8.61 -28.69 -32.92
C LYS A 150 8.07 -27.99 -31.67
N ILE A 151 6.77 -28.08 -31.41
CA ILE A 151 6.14 -27.51 -30.21
C ILE A 151 6.72 -28.16 -28.95
N LEU A 152 6.81 -29.49 -28.91
CA LEU A 152 7.40 -30.22 -27.78
C LEU A 152 8.86 -29.84 -27.56
N LYS A 153 9.65 -29.68 -28.62
CA LYS A 153 11.04 -29.21 -28.53
C LYS A 153 11.14 -27.82 -27.93
N ILE A 154 10.26 -26.89 -28.31
CA ILE A 154 10.20 -25.54 -27.73
C ILE A 154 9.87 -25.61 -26.23
N VAL A 155 8.87 -26.42 -25.86
CA VAL A 155 8.48 -26.62 -24.45
C VAL A 155 9.64 -27.20 -23.64
N TRP A 156 10.34 -28.20 -24.17
CA TRP A 156 11.51 -28.77 -23.50
C TRP A 156 12.66 -27.78 -23.34
N ASN A 157 12.96 -27.00 -24.37
CA ASN A 157 13.99 -25.96 -24.29
C ASN A 157 13.65 -24.92 -23.22
N LYS A 158 12.37 -24.52 -23.12
CA LYS A 158 11.90 -23.62 -22.07
C LYS A 158 12.10 -24.24 -20.68
N GLN A 159 11.68 -25.48 -20.48
CA GLN A 159 11.88 -26.20 -19.21
C GLN A 159 13.36 -26.33 -18.84
N LEU A 160 14.24 -26.52 -19.82
CA LEU A 160 15.68 -26.58 -19.60
C LEU A 160 16.24 -25.22 -19.12
N VAL A 161 15.83 -24.13 -19.75
CA VAL A 161 16.21 -22.77 -19.35
C VAL A 161 15.70 -22.46 -17.94
N ASP A 162 14.44 -22.78 -17.64
CA ASP A 162 13.85 -22.58 -16.32
C ASP A 162 14.61 -23.38 -15.24
N ALA A 163 15.01 -24.62 -15.54
CA ALA A 163 15.80 -25.46 -14.64
C ALA A 163 17.21 -24.88 -14.40
N GLN A 164 17.86 -24.32 -15.43
CA GLN A 164 19.15 -23.65 -15.30
C GLN A 164 19.04 -22.38 -14.44
N GLN A 165 18.01 -21.56 -14.65
CA GLN A 165 17.76 -20.37 -13.85
C GLN A 165 17.52 -20.71 -12.38
N ARG A 166 16.74 -21.76 -12.09
CA ARG A 166 16.53 -22.25 -10.71
C ARG A 166 17.84 -22.67 -10.04
N LYS A 167 18.68 -23.46 -10.74
CA LYS A 167 19.99 -23.87 -10.22
C LYS A 167 20.90 -22.68 -9.95
N GLU A 168 20.89 -21.66 -10.80
CA GLU A 168 21.70 -20.46 -10.59
C GLU A 168 21.20 -19.65 -9.39
N LEU A 169 19.88 -19.56 -9.21
CA LEU A 169 19.27 -18.93 -8.04
C LEU A 169 19.59 -19.67 -6.75
N GLU A 170 19.55 -21.01 -6.75
CA GLU A 170 19.96 -21.84 -5.60
C GLU A 170 21.44 -21.62 -5.25
N LYS A 171 22.33 -21.54 -6.24
CA LYS A 171 23.75 -21.20 -6.01
C LYS A 171 23.93 -19.81 -5.40
N GLN A 172 23.16 -18.82 -5.87
CA GLN A 172 23.20 -17.47 -5.31
C GLN A 172 22.73 -17.44 -3.86
N ILE A 173 21.66 -18.19 -3.54
CA ILE A 173 21.17 -18.35 -2.16
C ILE A 173 22.25 -19.00 -1.30
N SER A 174 22.84 -20.11 -1.74
CA SER A 174 23.92 -20.80 -1.00
C SER A 174 25.09 -19.87 -0.72
N ARG A 175 25.57 -19.11 -1.71
CA ARG A 175 26.66 -18.13 -1.51
C ARG A 175 26.31 -17.06 -0.50
N LYS A 176 25.07 -16.56 -0.49
CA LYS A 176 24.61 -15.57 0.51
C LYS A 176 24.57 -16.17 1.91
N LEU A 177 24.10 -17.41 2.05
CA LEU A 177 24.12 -18.12 3.33
C LEU A 177 25.55 -18.32 3.84
N ASP A 178 26.46 -18.75 2.97
CA ASP A 178 27.89 -18.89 3.32
C ASP A 178 28.50 -17.55 3.76
N GLN A 179 28.19 -16.46 3.05
CA GLN A 179 28.62 -15.11 3.44
C GLN A 179 28.07 -14.68 4.79
N LEU A 180 26.80 -14.97 5.10
CA LEU A 180 26.22 -14.68 6.40
C LEU A 180 26.93 -15.47 7.51
N MET A 181 27.18 -16.77 7.30
CA MET A 181 27.93 -17.58 8.27
C MET A 181 29.35 -17.07 8.50
N ILE A 182 30.06 -16.67 7.43
CA ILE A 182 31.40 -16.09 7.56
C ILE A 182 31.34 -14.78 8.36
N ASN A 183 30.37 -13.91 8.08
CA ASN A 183 30.21 -12.65 8.79
C ASN A 183 29.87 -12.86 10.28
N ASP A 184 28.99 -13.79 10.59
CA ASP A 184 28.63 -14.11 11.98
C ASP A 184 29.82 -14.72 12.72
N TYR A 185 30.61 -15.58 12.05
CA TYR A 185 31.85 -16.09 12.62
C TYR A 185 32.89 -14.99 12.86
N GLN A 186 33.03 -14.03 11.95
CA GLN A 186 33.92 -12.87 12.14
C GLN A 186 33.48 -12.00 13.32
N LYS A 187 32.17 -11.77 13.49
CA LYS A 187 31.63 -11.06 14.66
C LYS A 187 31.95 -11.80 15.95
N PHE A 188 31.71 -13.11 15.98
CA PHE A 188 32.05 -13.94 17.13
C PHE A 188 33.55 -13.83 17.51
N LEU A 189 34.45 -13.87 16.52
CA LEU A 189 35.89 -13.67 16.77
C LEU A 189 36.21 -12.28 17.32
N GLN A 190 35.54 -11.23 16.83
CA GLN A 190 35.70 -9.86 17.34
C GLN A 190 35.20 -9.74 18.78
N GLU A 191 34.03 -10.31 19.10
CA GLU A 191 33.48 -10.35 20.46
C GLU A 191 34.42 -11.09 21.41
N GLN A 192 34.96 -12.24 21.00
CA GLN A 192 35.92 -13.01 21.79
C GLN A 192 37.21 -12.21 22.03
N ALA A 193 37.72 -11.49 21.02
CA ALA A 193 38.88 -10.63 21.16
C ALA A 193 38.64 -9.48 22.15
N GLN A 194 37.47 -8.84 22.07
CA GLN A 194 37.07 -7.78 23.00
C GLN A 194 36.91 -8.29 24.44
N GLU A 195 36.30 -9.46 24.62
CA GLU A 195 36.17 -10.08 25.95
C GLU A 195 37.54 -10.40 26.56
N HIS A 196 38.45 -10.94 25.75
CA HIS A 196 39.82 -11.22 26.19
C HIS A 196 40.59 -9.93 26.53
N GLU A 197 40.38 -8.85 25.79
CA GLU A 197 40.97 -7.54 26.11
C GLU A 197 40.41 -6.97 27.42
N LEU A 198 39.09 -7.06 27.64
CA LEU A 198 38.44 -6.70 28.90
C LEU A 198 39.00 -7.51 30.07
N GLN A 199 39.19 -8.82 29.91
CA GLN A 199 39.83 -9.67 30.92
C GLN A 199 41.26 -9.23 31.21
N LYS A 200 42.07 -8.92 30.19
CA LYS A 200 43.43 -8.37 30.37
C LYS A 200 43.42 -7.05 31.13
N GLN A 201 42.48 -6.15 30.83
CA GLN A 201 42.35 -4.88 31.55
C GLN A 201 41.98 -5.10 33.02
N ARG A 202 41.05 -6.01 33.32
CA ARG A 202 40.70 -6.41 34.69
C ARG A 202 41.91 -6.99 35.44
N ILE A 203 42.68 -7.87 34.81
CA ILE A 203 43.90 -8.43 35.42
C ILE A 203 44.91 -7.32 35.71
N LYS A 204 45.11 -6.37 34.79
CA LYS A 204 46.00 -5.21 35.02
C LYS A 204 45.54 -4.34 36.18
N GLN A 205 44.24 -4.06 36.28
CA GLN A 205 43.67 -3.28 37.39
C GLN A 205 43.85 -4.02 38.72
N ASN A 206 43.54 -5.32 38.77
CA ASN A 206 43.73 -6.15 39.95
C ASN A 206 45.21 -6.21 40.36
N LYS A 207 46.13 -6.34 39.40
CA LYS A 207 47.57 -6.30 39.67
C LYS A 207 48.00 -4.96 40.27
N ALA A 208 47.58 -3.84 39.68
CA ALA A 208 47.90 -2.51 40.20
C ALA A 208 47.34 -2.29 41.63
N ALA A 209 46.12 -2.78 41.89
CA ALA A 209 45.55 -2.74 43.23
C ALA A 209 46.39 -3.58 44.22
N LEU A 210 46.81 -4.78 43.82
CA LEU A 210 47.63 -5.68 44.64
C LEU A 210 49.03 -5.11 44.92
N ASP A 211 49.66 -4.50 43.93
CA ASP A 211 50.94 -3.79 44.07
C ASP A 211 50.81 -2.61 45.03
N ASN A 212 49.72 -1.83 44.97
CA ASN A 212 49.43 -0.77 45.95
C ASN A 212 49.24 -1.34 47.37
N TYR A 213 48.51 -2.45 47.52
CA TYR A 213 48.34 -3.09 48.83
C TYR A 213 49.67 -3.57 49.41
N LEU A 214 50.55 -4.14 48.58
CA LEU A 214 51.89 -4.54 49.00
C LEU A 214 52.73 -3.34 49.42
N SER A 215 52.71 -2.24 48.64
CA SER A 215 53.42 -1.01 49.00
C SER A 215 52.94 -0.42 50.33
N ILE A 216 51.63 -0.37 50.57
CA ILE A 216 51.06 0.09 51.84
C ILE A 216 51.51 -0.83 52.99
N LYS A 217 51.52 -2.15 52.77
CA LYS A 217 51.99 -3.12 53.77
C LYS A 217 53.47 -2.93 54.10
N GLU A 218 54.32 -2.69 53.10
CA GLU A 218 55.74 -2.41 53.30
C GLU A 218 55.96 -1.10 54.07
N GLN A 219 55.21 -0.04 53.76
CA GLN A 219 55.24 1.22 54.51
C GLN A 219 54.83 1.01 55.97
N LEU A 220 53.73 0.31 56.23
CA LEU A 220 53.30 -0.03 57.59
C LEU A 220 54.35 -0.85 58.34
N GLN A 221 54.98 -1.81 57.69
CA GLN A 221 56.02 -2.62 58.30
C GLN A 221 57.28 -1.80 58.61
N ALA A 222 57.65 -0.86 57.73
CA ALA A 222 58.71 0.10 57.99
C ALA A 222 58.37 1.02 59.17
N GLU A 223 57.15 1.55 59.26
CA GLU A 223 56.69 2.36 60.39
C GLU A 223 56.70 1.59 61.71
N ILE A 224 56.24 0.33 61.72
CA ILE A 224 56.31 -0.54 62.91
C ILE A 224 57.75 -0.74 63.34
N SER A 225 58.65 -1.03 62.39
CA SER A 225 60.08 -1.20 62.70
C SER A 225 60.73 0.08 63.23
N ALA A 226 60.35 1.24 62.71
CA ALA A 226 60.84 2.53 63.16
C ALA A 226 60.35 2.85 64.59
N LYS A 227 59.07 2.57 64.89
CA LYS A 227 58.51 2.71 66.25
C LYS A 227 59.22 1.79 67.24
N GLN A 228 59.43 0.53 66.89
CA GLN A 228 60.16 -0.42 67.75
C GLN A 228 61.61 0.02 68.00
N ALA A 229 62.29 0.56 66.98
CA ALA A 229 63.63 1.11 67.14
C ALA A 229 63.64 2.35 68.05
N GLN A 230 62.63 3.21 67.94
CA GLN A 230 62.46 4.39 68.79
C GLN A 230 62.18 3.98 70.25
N GLU A 231 61.25 3.06 70.49
CA GLU A 231 60.95 2.53 71.83
C GLU A 231 62.20 1.90 72.49
N LEU A 232 63.00 1.17 71.71
CA LEU A 232 64.25 0.57 72.21
C LEU A 232 65.31 1.65 72.53
N LEU A 233 65.34 2.75 71.78
CA LEU A 233 66.24 3.87 72.04
C LEU A 233 65.81 4.66 73.28
N GLU A 234 64.51 4.90 73.44
CA GLU A 234 63.92 5.50 74.64
C GLU A 234 64.18 4.64 75.89
N ALA A 235 64.02 3.31 75.79
CA ALA A 235 64.33 2.38 76.87
C ALA A 235 65.82 2.41 77.26
N LYS A 236 66.72 2.50 76.28
CA LYS A 236 68.17 2.67 76.53
C LYS A 236 68.49 4.00 77.21
N MET A 237 67.89 5.10 76.74
CA MET A 237 68.07 6.42 77.36
C MET A 237 67.53 6.44 78.79
N ALA A 238 66.35 5.87 79.04
CA ALA A 238 65.78 5.76 80.38
C ALA A 238 66.67 4.91 81.31
N ALA A 239 67.23 3.80 80.81
CA ALA A 239 68.16 2.98 81.57
C ALA A 239 69.47 3.72 81.89
N GLN A 240 69.99 4.52 80.95
CA GLN A 240 71.17 5.36 81.16
C GLN A 240 70.90 6.46 82.20
N ILE A 241 69.79 7.19 82.08
CA ILE A 241 69.36 8.19 83.06
C ILE A 241 69.19 7.56 84.45
N ALA A 242 68.56 6.38 84.54
CA ALA A 242 68.41 5.66 85.81
C ALA A 242 69.75 5.26 86.43
N LYS A 243 70.77 4.95 85.61
CA LYS A 243 72.14 4.70 86.09
C LYS A 243 72.79 5.99 86.60
N GLU A 244 72.71 7.08 85.85
CA GLU A 244 73.22 8.39 86.26
C GLU A 244 72.59 8.88 87.58
N PHE A 245 71.29 8.65 87.77
CA PHE A 245 70.61 8.93 89.06
C PHE A 245 71.17 8.10 90.20
N ARG A 246 71.40 6.78 90.02
CA ARG A 246 72.01 5.94 91.07
C ARG A 246 73.43 6.36 91.40
N ASP A 247 74.23 6.73 90.39
CA ASP A 247 75.59 7.21 90.58
C ASP A 247 75.59 8.55 91.34
N LEU A 248 74.66 9.46 91.02
CA LEU A 248 74.45 10.71 91.77
C LEU A 248 73.99 10.45 93.21
N GLU A 249 73.03 9.57 93.45
CA GLU A 249 72.59 9.19 94.80
C GLU A 249 73.75 8.59 95.62
N SER A 250 74.58 7.75 95.01
CA SER A 250 75.78 7.22 95.65
C SER A 250 76.78 8.32 95.99
N ASN A 251 76.99 9.29 95.10
CA ASN A 251 77.86 10.43 95.35
C ASN A 251 77.34 11.34 96.47
N VAL A 252 76.02 11.57 96.54
CA VAL A 252 75.39 12.33 97.63
C VAL A 252 75.60 11.61 98.97
N ARG A 253 75.33 10.30 99.05
CA ARG A 253 75.57 9.51 100.26
C ARG A 253 77.03 9.51 100.68
N TYR A 254 77.95 9.46 99.71
CA TYR A 254 79.38 9.57 99.98
C TYR A 254 79.76 10.95 100.53
N GLN A 255 79.22 12.04 99.97
CA GLN A 255 79.45 13.39 100.46
C GLN A 255 78.85 13.60 101.87
N GLU A 256 77.67 13.08 102.15
CA GLU A 256 77.06 13.10 103.49
C GLU A 256 77.92 12.35 104.52
N SER A 257 78.46 11.19 104.15
CA SER A 257 79.39 10.42 105.00
C SER A 257 80.71 11.16 105.22
N LEU A 258 81.25 11.83 104.19
CA LEU A 258 82.49 12.60 104.30
C LEU A 258 82.29 13.85 105.17
N PHE A 259 81.14 14.50 105.04
CA PHE A 259 80.77 15.67 105.84
C PHE A 259 80.62 15.30 107.32
N THR A 260 79.89 14.24 107.64
CA THR A 260 79.77 13.73 109.03
C THR A 260 81.12 13.35 109.62
N GLN A 261 82.03 12.75 108.83
CA GLN A 261 83.39 12.47 109.28
C GLN A 261 84.18 13.76 109.59
N LYS A 262 84.05 14.80 108.76
CA LYS A 262 84.70 16.10 108.97
C LYS A 262 84.13 16.87 110.17
N GLU A 263 82.83 16.80 110.41
CA GLU A 263 82.22 17.36 111.62
C GLU A 263 82.77 16.70 112.88
N LEU A 264 82.97 15.39 112.86
CA LEU A 264 83.55 14.65 113.98
C LEU A 264 85.02 15.04 114.24
N GLU A 265 85.82 15.19 113.18
CA GLU A 265 87.21 15.70 113.29
C GLU A 265 87.26 17.10 113.91
N VAL A 266 86.32 17.99 113.53
CA VAL A 266 86.23 19.35 114.10
C VAL A 266 85.82 19.30 115.57
N GLN A 267 84.87 18.44 115.95
CA GLN A 267 84.47 18.28 117.36
C GLN A 267 85.63 17.76 118.23
N ILE A 268 86.41 16.81 117.72
CA ILE A 268 87.62 16.30 118.39
C ILE A 268 88.64 17.44 118.57
N ARG A 269 88.94 18.19 117.51
CA ARG A 269 89.92 19.30 117.55
C ARG A 269 89.48 20.43 118.47
N LEU A 270 88.18 20.73 118.54
CA LEU A 270 87.62 21.69 119.51
C LEU A 270 87.75 21.21 120.96
N SER A 271 87.67 19.91 121.21
CA SER A 271 87.86 19.33 122.54
C SER A 271 89.32 19.36 123.00
N GLU A 272 90.27 19.23 122.06
CA GLU A 272 91.71 19.36 122.29
C GLU A 272 92.09 20.82 122.59
N LEU A 273 91.61 21.77 121.78
CA LEU A 273 91.81 23.21 121.99
C LEU A 273 91.22 23.74 123.31
N LYS A 274 90.14 23.12 123.81
CA LYS A 274 89.57 23.44 125.14
C LYS A 274 90.45 22.96 126.30
N LYS A 275 91.30 21.95 126.11
CA LYS A 275 92.26 21.45 127.11
C LYS A 275 93.54 22.30 127.16
N GLU A 276 93.95 22.91 126.04
CA GLU A 276 95.11 23.81 125.97
C GLU A 276 94.81 25.21 126.56
N ARG A 277 93.58 25.72 126.39
CA ARG A 277 93.13 27.02 126.93
C ARG A 277 93.06 27.15 128.46
N GLY A 278 93.35 26.09 129.21
CA GLY A 278 93.44 26.13 130.67
C GLY A 278 94.79 26.61 131.21
N ARG A 279 95.83 26.73 130.37
CA ARG A 279 97.22 26.98 130.82
C ARG A 279 97.80 28.36 130.49
N GLU A 280 97.09 29.24 129.78
CA GLU A 280 97.58 30.57 129.39
C GLU A 280 96.69 31.69 129.97
N ARG A 281 96.64 31.80 131.30
CA ARG A 281 96.20 33.03 131.97
C ARG A 281 97.39 34.00 131.95
N GLU A 282 97.52 34.90 130.98
CA GLU A 282 98.39 36.10 131.06
C GLU A 282 98.27 36.91 129.76
N VAL A 283 98.51 38.22 129.81
CA VAL A 283 98.40 39.22 128.70
C VAL A 283 97.00 39.80 128.47
N PHE A 284 96.56 40.52 129.50
CA PHE A 284 95.44 41.47 129.55
C PHE A 284 95.58 42.68 128.58
N ASP A 285 96.65 42.75 127.79
CA ASP A 285 96.91 43.81 126.81
C ASP A 285 96.21 43.63 125.44
N TYR A 286 95.71 42.42 125.13
CA TYR A 286 94.98 42.16 123.87
C TYR A 286 93.58 42.79 123.77
N LYS A 287 93.02 43.33 124.86
CA LYS A 287 91.66 43.92 124.88
C LYS A 287 91.56 45.29 124.20
N ARG A 288 92.69 45.94 123.89
CA ARG A 288 92.70 47.26 123.22
C ARG A 288 92.80 47.16 121.69
N GLU A 289 93.51 46.16 121.17
CA GLU A 289 93.64 45.91 119.72
C GLU A 289 92.43 45.14 119.14
N LEU A 290 91.74 44.32 119.95
CA LEU A 290 90.53 43.60 119.54
C LEU A 290 89.37 44.52 119.13
N LYS A 291 89.20 45.68 119.77
CA LYS A 291 88.12 46.62 119.42
C LYS A 291 88.31 47.30 118.07
N ALA A 292 89.55 47.62 117.68
CA ALA A 292 89.85 48.20 116.37
C ALA A 292 89.69 47.16 115.24
N ILE A 293 90.04 45.90 115.50
CA ILE A 293 89.87 44.79 114.56
C ILE A 293 88.39 44.37 114.43
N GLU A 294 87.60 44.44 115.51
CA GLU A 294 86.16 44.16 115.49
C GLU A 294 85.36 45.19 114.69
N GLU A 295 85.73 46.49 114.76
CA GLU A 295 85.11 47.55 113.97
C GLU A 295 85.48 47.44 112.47
N ASP A 296 86.73 47.11 112.13
CA ASP A 296 87.15 46.86 110.74
C ASP A 296 86.55 45.57 110.16
N LEU A 297 86.38 44.50 110.96
CA LEU A 297 85.69 43.27 110.56
C LEU A 297 84.19 43.50 110.36
N LEU A 298 83.54 44.32 111.18
CA LEU A 298 82.14 44.71 111.00
C LEU A 298 81.96 45.52 109.72
N ALA A 299 82.84 46.48 109.44
CA ALA A 299 82.83 47.26 108.20
C ALA A 299 83.08 46.39 106.95
N GLN A 300 84.05 45.45 107.01
CA GLN A 300 84.29 44.51 105.91
C GLN A 300 83.14 43.50 105.73
N LYS A 301 82.52 43.03 106.82
CA LYS A 301 81.35 42.15 106.77
C LYS A 301 80.15 42.85 106.18
N GLN A 302 79.89 44.11 106.54
CA GLN A 302 78.83 44.92 105.94
C GLN A 302 79.07 45.16 104.45
N LYS A 303 80.29 45.52 104.06
CA LYS A 303 80.64 45.69 102.64
C LYS A 303 80.51 44.39 101.83
N GLN A 304 80.92 43.25 102.39
CA GLN A 304 80.70 41.94 101.76
C GLN A 304 79.22 41.55 101.68
N LEU A 305 78.39 42.01 102.63
CA LEU A 305 76.95 41.78 102.61
C LEU A 305 76.28 42.63 101.54
N GLU A 306 76.69 43.89 101.40
CA GLU A 306 76.26 44.81 100.33
C GLU A 306 76.68 44.27 98.95
N ASP A 307 77.92 43.84 98.77
CA ASP A 307 78.39 43.25 97.51
C ASP A 307 77.64 41.95 97.15
N LYS A 308 77.36 41.10 98.15
CA LYS A 308 76.56 39.88 97.95
C LYS A 308 75.10 40.20 97.63
N MET A 309 74.52 41.22 98.25
CA MET A 309 73.18 41.68 97.93
C MET A 309 73.13 42.24 96.51
N LEU A 310 74.12 43.03 96.10
CA LEU A 310 74.18 43.59 94.76
C LEU A 310 74.38 42.50 93.69
N GLN A 311 75.19 41.48 93.98
CA GLN A 311 75.30 40.29 93.13
C GLN A 311 73.99 39.50 93.08
N PHE A 312 73.32 39.30 94.21
CA PHE A 312 72.02 38.62 94.27
C PHE A 312 70.96 39.38 93.47
N GLU A 313 70.89 40.70 93.62
CA GLU A 313 70.00 41.57 92.85
C GLU A 313 70.31 41.50 91.35
N SER A 314 71.58 41.54 90.96
CA SER A 314 71.99 41.43 89.55
C SER A 314 71.66 40.05 88.94
N GLN A 315 71.83 38.97 89.69
CA GLN A 315 71.47 37.61 89.27
C GLN A 315 69.96 37.43 89.19
N THR A 316 69.21 38.04 90.11
CA THR A 316 67.74 38.04 90.11
C THR A 316 67.23 38.80 88.89
N LEU A 317 67.77 39.99 88.61
CA LEU A 317 67.44 40.79 87.44
C LEU A 317 67.76 40.02 86.14
N TYR A 318 68.91 39.35 86.07
CA TYR A 318 69.30 38.53 84.92
C TYR A 318 68.35 37.33 84.72
N CYS A 319 67.95 36.65 85.80
CA CYS A 319 66.96 35.58 85.75
C CYS A 319 65.59 36.08 85.27
N GLU A 320 65.15 37.25 85.71
CA GLU A 320 63.92 37.89 85.23
C GLU A 320 64.00 38.25 83.75
N LEU A 321 65.15 38.73 83.29
CA LEU A 321 65.41 39.07 81.88
C LEU A 321 65.38 37.82 80.99
N ILE A 322 65.96 36.70 81.44
CA ILE A 322 65.86 35.40 80.76
C ILE A 322 64.41 34.91 80.72
N LYS A 323 63.66 35.02 81.83
CA LYS A 323 62.24 34.64 81.86
C LYS A 323 61.43 35.47 80.85
N LYS A 324 61.65 36.79 80.79
CA LYS A 324 60.98 37.66 79.80
C LYS A 324 61.35 37.29 78.36
N ARG A 325 62.63 37.03 78.06
CA ARG A 325 63.07 36.59 76.71
C ARG A 325 62.44 35.25 76.31
N LYS A 326 62.35 34.29 77.21
CA LYS A 326 61.69 33.00 76.95
C LYS A 326 60.19 33.18 76.71
N GLN A 327 59.52 34.07 77.47
CA GLN A 327 58.11 34.39 77.25
C GLN A 327 57.88 35.04 75.88
N GLN A 328 58.71 36.01 75.48
CA GLN A 328 58.64 36.63 74.15
C GLN A 328 58.84 35.61 73.03
N LEU A 329 59.83 34.72 73.13
CA LEU A 329 60.06 33.68 72.13
C LEU A 329 58.85 32.74 71.97
N VAL A 330 58.19 32.38 73.08
CA VAL A 330 56.98 31.56 73.07
C VAL A 330 55.78 32.30 72.46
N GLU A 331 55.68 33.61 72.66
CA GLU A 331 54.64 34.43 72.03
C GLU A 331 54.87 34.60 70.52
N GLU A 332 56.13 34.80 70.11
CA GLU A 332 56.52 34.88 68.69
C GLU A 332 56.28 33.57 67.94
N THR A 333 56.63 32.41 68.53
CA THR A 333 56.35 31.11 67.91
C THR A 333 54.85 30.84 67.80
N LYS A 334 54.06 31.17 68.83
CA LYS A 334 52.59 31.07 68.76
C LYS A 334 51.98 31.99 67.71
N LEU A 335 52.53 33.18 67.50
CA LEU A 335 52.10 34.10 66.44
C LEU A 335 52.45 33.56 65.06
N MET A 336 53.67 33.03 64.88
CA MET A 336 54.12 32.37 63.65
C MET A 336 53.24 31.17 63.30
N ASP A 337 52.93 30.31 64.26
CA ASP A 337 52.04 29.16 64.06
C ASP A 337 50.62 29.60 63.68
N LYS A 338 50.08 30.64 64.33
CA LYS A 338 48.77 31.21 63.96
C LYS A 338 48.75 31.76 62.54
N VAL A 339 49.81 32.45 62.11
CA VAL A 339 49.94 32.97 60.75
C VAL A 339 50.05 31.83 59.74
N PHE A 340 50.84 30.80 60.06
CA PHE A 340 51.00 29.61 59.23
C PHE A 340 49.67 28.85 59.05
N ILE A 341 48.96 28.58 60.14
CA ILE A 341 47.65 27.91 60.10
C ILE A 341 46.64 28.72 59.27
N ARG A 342 46.65 30.06 59.39
CA ARG A 342 45.76 30.92 58.60
C ARG A 342 46.06 30.86 57.11
N LEU A 343 47.34 30.92 56.72
CA LEU A 343 47.77 30.81 55.33
C LEU A 343 47.45 29.43 54.73
N GLN A 344 47.57 28.38 55.54
CA GLN A 344 47.21 27.02 55.13
C GLN A 344 45.69 26.88 54.93
N ALA A 345 44.89 27.39 55.86
CA ALA A 345 43.43 27.41 55.74
C ALA A 345 42.97 28.20 54.49
N GLU A 346 43.57 29.37 54.21
CA GLU A 346 43.26 30.14 52.99
C GLU A 346 43.64 29.39 51.71
N ARG A 347 44.74 28.61 51.72
CA ARG A 347 45.16 27.80 50.57
C ARG A 347 44.21 26.63 50.34
N GLU A 348 43.80 25.94 51.40
CA GLU A 348 42.82 24.86 51.36
C GLU A 348 41.46 25.37 50.89
N GLU A 349 41.03 26.55 51.35
CA GLU A 349 39.78 27.19 50.93
C GLU A 349 39.79 27.53 49.42
N ARG A 350 40.90 28.08 48.90
CA ARG A 350 41.06 28.33 47.45
C ARG A 350 41.06 27.04 46.62
N GLN A 351 41.69 25.98 47.12
CA GLN A 351 41.63 24.66 46.47
C GLN A 351 40.20 24.12 46.45
N PHE A 352 39.48 24.20 47.56
CA PHE A 352 38.11 23.73 47.66
C PHE A 352 37.16 24.52 46.75
N GLN A 353 37.33 25.84 46.66
CA GLN A 353 36.58 26.69 45.72
C GLN A 353 36.88 26.31 44.26
N SER A 354 38.14 26.08 43.90
CA SER A 354 38.54 25.65 42.55
C SER A 354 37.95 24.28 42.18
N GLU A 355 38.00 23.30 43.09
CA GLU A 355 37.40 21.99 42.88
C GLU A 355 35.88 22.05 42.77
N SER A 356 35.23 22.88 43.59
CA SER A 356 33.80 23.15 43.53
C SER A 356 33.39 23.74 42.19
N GLU A 357 34.10 24.76 41.70
CA GLU A 357 33.86 25.36 40.38
C GLU A 357 34.06 24.36 39.24
N LEU A 358 35.11 23.53 39.29
CA LEU A 358 35.34 22.47 38.31
C LEU A 358 34.21 21.43 38.34
N LYS A 359 33.70 21.10 39.52
CA LYS A 359 32.58 20.16 39.69
C LYS A 359 31.28 20.76 39.14
N ILE A 360 31.03 22.05 39.36
CA ILE A 360 29.88 22.78 38.77
C ILE A 360 30.00 22.79 37.24
N LYS A 361 31.17 23.11 36.69
CA LYS A 361 31.43 23.10 35.24
C LYS A 361 31.23 21.72 34.62
N ARG A 362 31.73 20.66 35.27
CA ARG A 362 31.51 19.26 34.82
C ARG A 362 30.03 18.89 34.85
N LYS A 363 29.31 19.25 35.91
CA LYS A 363 27.87 18.98 36.03
C LYS A 363 27.05 19.69 34.94
N ALA A 364 27.36 20.95 34.65
CA ALA A 364 26.72 21.69 33.57
C ALA A 364 26.99 21.07 32.19
N LEU A 365 28.20 20.53 31.97
CA LEU A 365 28.59 19.86 30.74
C LEU A 365 27.88 18.50 30.59
N ASP A 366 27.76 17.73 31.68
CA ASP A 366 26.99 16.49 31.72
C ASP A 366 25.49 16.74 31.46
N ASP A 367 24.92 17.79 32.06
CA ASP A 367 23.51 18.14 31.89
C ASP A 367 23.21 18.58 30.43
N THR A 368 24.12 19.32 29.80
CA THR A 368 24.00 19.68 28.37
C THR A 368 24.16 18.47 27.44
N CYS A 369 25.10 17.57 27.71
CA CYS A 369 25.21 16.30 26.97
C CYS A 369 23.96 15.41 27.13
N ARG A 370 23.38 15.35 28.34
CA ARG A 370 22.13 14.63 28.57
C ARG A 370 20.97 15.24 27.80
N GLN A 371 20.81 16.57 27.83
CA GLN A 371 19.77 17.26 27.06
C GLN A 371 19.90 17.01 25.56
N TYR A 372 21.12 17.07 25.02
CA TYR A 372 21.39 16.78 23.62
C TYR A 372 21.03 15.34 23.24
N ASN A 373 21.42 14.37 24.07
CA ASN A 373 21.08 12.96 23.85
C ASN A 373 19.56 12.71 23.94
N TYR A 374 18.86 13.36 24.87
CA TYR A 374 17.40 13.28 24.97
C TYR A 374 16.71 13.90 23.74
N GLN A 375 17.18 15.05 23.25
CA GLN A 375 16.65 15.67 22.03
C GLN A 375 16.85 14.77 20.80
N ASN A 376 18.05 14.21 20.62
CA ASN A 376 18.31 13.30 19.49
C ASN A 376 17.48 12.01 19.58
N ALA A 377 17.29 11.45 20.77
CA ALA A 377 16.41 10.30 20.96
C ALA A 377 14.94 10.64 20.65
N TYR A 378 14.48 11.85 20.96
CA TYR A 378 13.13 12.31 20.66
C TYR A 378 12.91 12.51 19.16
N VAL A 379 13.87 13.15 18.47
CA VAL A 379 13.84 13.35 17.01
C VAL A 379 13.86 12.01 16.27
N SER A 380 14.71 11.07 16.71
CA SER A 380 14.73 9.72 16.13
C SER A 380 13.40 8.98 16.32
N ASN A 381 12.69 9.19 17.43
CA ASN A 381 11.37 8.61 17.65
C ASN A 381 10.27 9.27 16.80
N THR A 382 10.33 10.58 16.57
CA THR A 382 9.38 11.25 15.67
C THR A 382 9.56 10.81 14.22
N ASP A 383 10.81 10.67 13.77
CA ASP A 383 11.13 10.22 12.41
C ASP A 383 10.68 8.76 12.20
N ASN A 384 10.84 7.90 13.20
CA ASN A 384 10.33 6.53 13.16
C ASN A 384 8.79 6.48 13.10
N LEU A 385 8.10 7.34 13.85
CA LEU A 385 6.63 7.44 13.82
C LEU A 385 6.10 7.96 12.48
N GLU A 386 6.79 8.90 11.85
CA GLU A 386 6.46 9.36 10.49
C GLU A 386 6.72 8.28 9.44
N LEU A 387 7.81 7.51 9.58
CA LEU A 387 8.09 6.36 8.72
C LEU A 387 7.04 5.25 8.85
N GLU A 388 6.55 4.98 10.07
CA GLU A 388 5.45 4.04 10.27
C GLU A 388 4.13 4.54 9.67
N ARG A 389 3.83 5.83 9.80
CA ARG A 389 2.64 6.43 9.18
C ARG A 389 2.67 6.37 7.66
N THR A 390 3.81 6.67 7.05
CA THR A 390 3.99 6.60 5.59
C THR A 390 3.86 5.17 5.09
N LYS A 391 4.51 4.19 5.72
CA LYS A 391 4.33 2.77 5.40
C LYS A 391 2.89 2.30 5.54
N LYS A 392 2.17 2.78 6.56
CA LYS A 392 0.75 2.43 6.77
C LYS A 392 -0.14 3.01 5.66
N LEU A 393 0.13 4.22 5.20
CA LEU A 393 -0.56 4.84 4.06
C LEU A 393 -0.25 4.12 2.74
N GLU A 394 1.00 3.71 2.53
CA GLU A 394 1.41 2.91 1.36
C GLU A 394 0.71 1.55 1.35
N LEU A 395 0.65 0.87 2.51
CA LEU A 395 -0.09 -0.38 2.67
C LEU A 395 -1.60 -0.19 2.41
N GLN A 396 -2.21 0.89 2.90
CA GLN A 396 -3.61 1.18 2.61
C GLN A 396 -3.86 1.42 1.12
N LYS A 397 -2.96 2.14 0.43
CA LYS A 397 -3.03 2.31 -1.03
C LYS A 397 -2.90 0.98 -1.77
N ALA A 398 -1.92 0.15 -1.40
CA ALA A 398 -1.74 -1.17 -2.00
C ALA A 398 -2.96 -2.08 -1.80
N ILE A 399 -3.60 -2.03 -0.62
CA ILE A 399 -4.86 -2.77 -0.36
C ILE A 399 -6.00 -2.21 -1.23
N SER A 400 -6.13 -0.89 -1.35
CA SER A 400 -7.14 -0.27 -2.23
C SER A 400 -6.94 -0.66 -3.70
N ASP A 401 -5.69 -0.65 -4.18
CA ASP A 401 -5.37 -1.04 -5.56
C ASP A 401 -5.68 -2.52 -5.81
N LEU A 402 -5.42 -3.39 -4.82
CA LEU A 402 -5.81 -4.80 -4.87
C LEU A 402 -7.32 -4.99 -4.89
N GLN A 403 -8.08 -4.23 -4.09
CA GLN A 403 -9.54 -4.26 -4.10
C GLN A 403 -10.11 -3.83 -5.45
N ILE A 404 -9.59 -2.75 -6.04
CA ILE A 404 -9.98 -2.30 -7.38
C ILE A 404 -9.69 -3.38 -8.43
N TYR A 405 -8.53 -4.03 -8.34
CA TYR A 405 -8.16 -5.12 -9.25
C TYR A 405 -9.08 -6.35 -9.09
N GLU A 406 -9.44 -6.72 -7.86
CA GLU A 406 -10.37 -7.81 -7.59
C GLU A 406 -11.79 -7.49 -8.09
N GLU A 407 -12.26 -6.25 -7.92
CA GLU A 407 -13.55 -5.78 -8.45
C GLU A 407 -13.58 -5.83 -9.99
N GLN A 408 -12.52 -5.34 -10.65
CA GLN A 408 -12.38 -5.41 -12.11
C GLN A 408 -12.41 -6.86 -12.61
N LYS A 409 -11.69 -7.76 -11.93
CA LYS A 409 -11.69 -9.19 -12.26
C LYS A 409 -13.05 -9.84 -12.04
N LEU A 410 -13.79 -9.44 -11.00
CA LEU A 410 -15.16 -9.88 -10.74
C LEU A 410 -16.11 -9.41 -11.84
N GLU A 411 -16.02 -8.16 -12.28
CA GLU A 411 -16.81 -7.64 -13.39
C GLU A 411 -16.51 -8.37 -14.71
N GLU A 412 -15.24 -8.65 -15.00
CA GLU A 412 -14.83 -9.44 -16.18
C GLU A 412 -15.42 -10.85 -16.14
N MET A 413 -15.32 -11.55 -14.99
CA MET A 413 -15.93 -12.87 -14.84
C MET A 413 -17.46 -12.83 -14.95
N GLN A 414 -18.12 -11.78 -14.44
CA GLN A 414 -19.57 -11.61 -14.61
C GLN A 414 -19.93 -11.42 -16.10
N LYS A 415 -19.16 -10.62 -16.85
CA LYS A 415 -19.34 -10.47 -18.31
C LYS A 415 -19.14 -11.79 -19.03
N GLU A 416 -18.13 -12.59 -18.66
CA GLU A 416 -17.94 -13.94 -19.22
C GLU A 416 -19.12 -14.86 -18.92
N ILE A 417 -19.65 -14.87 -17.69
CA ILE A 417 -20.82 -15.67 -17.31
C ILE A 417 -22.05 -15.23 -18.11
N ILE A 418 -22.27 -13.92 -18.27
CA ILE A 418 -23.38 -13.39 -19.08
C ILE A 418 -23.21 -13.83 -20.54
N ASN A 419 -22.00 -13.71 -21.12
CA ASN A 419 -21.72 -14.17 -22.47
C ASN A 419 -21.94 -15.68 -22.64
N GLN A 420 -21.50 -16.49 -21.67
CA GLN A 420 -21.74 -17.93 -21.67
C GLN A 420 -23.23 -18.28 -21.55
N LYS A 421 -24.01 -17.54 -20.75
CA LYS A 421 -25.47 -17.70 -20.68
C LYS A 421 -26.13 -17.37 -22.02
N VAL A 422 -25.77 -16.25 -22.65
CA VAL A 422 -26.28 -15.86 -23.97
C VAL A 422 -25.93 -16.93 -25.02
N LEU A 423 -24.70 -17.45 -25.00
CA LEU A 423 -24.29 -18.53 -25.90
C LEU A 423 -25.09 -19.82 -25.64
N ARG A 424 -25.31 -20.16 -24.38
CA ARG A 424 -26.11 -21.33 -23.97
C ARG A 424 -27.57 -21.18 -24.42
N ASP A 425 -28.18 -20.03 -24.19
CA ASP A 425 -29.55 -19.75 -24.59
C ASP A 425 -29.70 -19.81 -26.12
N PHE A 426 -28.69 -19.32 -26.86
CA PHE A 426 -28.62 -19.46 -28.31
C PHE A 426 -28.61 -20.93 -28.74
N TYR A 427 -27.74 -21.77 -28.15
CA TYR A 427 -27.70 -23.20 -28.46
C TYR A 427 -28.97 -23.95 -28.02
N GLU A 428 -29.56 -23.61 -26.87
CA GLU A 428 -30.81 -24.23 -26.43
C GLU A 428 -31.99 -23.87 -27.35
N ASN A 429 -32.04 -22.65 -27.87
CA ASN A 429 -33.03 -22.24 -28.85
C ASN A 429 -32.81 -22.94 -30.20
N ASP A 430 -31.58 -23.05 -30.68
CA ASP A 430 -31.24 -23.82 -31.91
C ASP A 430 -31.62 -25.31 -31.76
N ILE A 431 -31.41 -25.90 -30.57
CA ILE A 431 -31.84 -27.28 -30.29
C ILE A 431 -33.37 -27.40 -30.25
N LYS A 432 -34.09 -26.44 -29.67
CA LYS A 432 -35.56 -26.44 -29.64
C LYS A 432 -36.14 -26.29 -31.05
N GLU A 433 -35.59 -25.38 -31.84
CA GLU A 433 -35.98 -25.15 -33.23
C GLU A 433 -35.75 -26.41 -34.07
N LYS A 434 -34.59 -27.06 -33.94
CA LYS A 434 -34.31 -28.37 -34.58
C LYS A 434 -35.28 -29.46 -34.15
N LYS A 435 -35.65 -29.53 -32.86
CA LYS A 435 -36.64 -30.51 -32.37
C LYS A 435 -38.04 -30.22 -32.90
N GLU A 436 -38.42 -28.95 -33.05
CA GLU A 436 -39.71 -28.57 -33.64
C GLU A 436 -39.74 -28.84 -35.14
N GLU A 437 -38.66 -28.58 -35.86
CA GLU A 437 -38.52 -28.97 -37.28
C GLU A 437 -38.56 -30.49 -37.46
N GLU A 438 -37.89 -31.25 -36.60
CA GLU A 438 -37.92 -32.72 -36.66
C GLU A 438 -39.32 -33.28 -36.34
N LYS A 439 -40.04 -32.69 -35.36
CA LYS A 439 -41.44 -33.03 -35.10
C LYS A 439 -42.36 -32.69 -36.27
N LYS A 440 -42.18 -31.52 -36.89
CA LYS A 440 -42.94 -31.15 -38.10
C LYS A 440 -42.68 -32.16 -39.22
N ARG A 441 -41.42 -32.52 -39.48
CA ARG A 441 -41.08 -33.54 -40.47
C ARG A 441 -41.70 -34.90 -40.21
N ARG A 442 -41.66 -35.39 -38.96
CA ARG A 442 -42.31 -36.66 -38.62
C ARG A 442 -43.83 -36.59 -38.81
N ASN A 443 -44.46 -35.47 -38.49
CA ASN A 443 -45.89 -35.29 -38.73
C ASN A 443 -46.22 -35.23 -40.23
N ASP A 444 -45.38 -34.57 -41.03
CA ASP A 444 -45.52 -34.52 -42.48
C ASP A 444 -45.31 -35.91 -43.11
N GLU A 445 -44.35 -36.69 -42.60
CA GLU A 445 -44.12 -38.10 -43.00
C GLU A 445 -45.31 -38.99 -42.64
N ILE A 446 -45.88 -38.84 -41.44
CA ILE A 446 -47.09 -39.57 -41.02
C ILE A 446 -48.29 -39.20 -41.90
N GLN A 447 -48.47 -37.92 -42.23
CA GLN A 447 -49.53 -37.49 -43.15
C GLN A 447 -49.33 -38.07 -44.56
N ALA A 448 -48.11 -38.04 -45.08
CA ALA A 448 -47.78 -38.64 -46.37
C ALA A 448 -48.02 -40.16 -46.39
N GLU A 449 -47.65 -40.89 -45.33
CA GLU A 449 -47.97 -42.31 -45.19
C GLU A 449 -49.47 -42.57 -45.13
N HIS A 450 -50.24 -41.71 -44.44
CA HIS A 450 -51.70 -41.80 -44.43
C HIS A 450 -52.32 -41.56 -45.82
N GLU A 451 -51.82 -40.59 -46.58
CA GLU A 451 -52.26 -40.32 -47.95
C GLU A 451 -51.92 -41.46 -48.90
N VAL A 452 -50.71 -42.02 -48.81
CA VAL A 452 -50.31 -43.20 -49.61
C VAL A 452 -51.19 -44.40 -49.27
N ASN A 453 -51.42 -44.68 -47.98
CA ASN A 453 -52.32 -45.76 -47.55
C ASN A 453 -53.77 -45.53 -48.01
N ALA A 454 -54.27 -44.29 -48.01
CA ALA A 454 -55.60 -43.96 -48.52
C ALA A 454 -55.69 -44.17 -50.04
N GLN A 455 -54.65 -43.79 -50.78
CA GLN A 455 -54.56 -44.03 -52.22
C GLN A 455 -54.45 -45.53 -52.54
N GLU A 456 -53.71 -46.30 -51.76
CA GLU A 456 -53.63 -47.76 -51.90
C GLU A 456 -54.96 -48.44 -51.59
N LYS A 457 -55.66 -48.03 -50.53
CA LYS A 457 -57.03 -48.50 -50.26
C LYS A 457 -57.98 -48.16 -51.42
N HIS A 458 -57.89 -46.97 -51.99
CA HIS A 458 -58.70 -46.60 -53.17
C HIS A 458 -58.32 -47.43 -54.40
N LYS A 459 -57.03 -47.76 -54.61
CA LYS A 459 -56.59 -48.67 -55.67
C LYS A 459 -57.08 -50.09 -55.44
N GLN A 460 -57.03 -50.60 -54.21
CA GLN A 460 -57.57 -51.91 -53.84
C GLN A 460 -59.08 -51.97 -54.11
N ILE A 461 -59.85 -50.96 -53.70
CA ILE A 461 -61.30 -50.88 -54.01
C ILE A 461 -61.54 -50.87 -55.52
N LYS A 462 -60.75 -50.12 -56.31
CA LYS A 462 -60.85 -50.14 -57.79
C LYS A 462 -60.54 -51.53 -58.37
N VAL A 463 -59.53 -52.22 -57.85
CA VAL A 463 -59.18 -53.58 -58.27
C VAL A 463 -60.27 -54.56 -57.87
N GLN A 464 -60.85 -54.41 -56.68
CA GLN A 464 -61.92 -55.25 -56.17
C GLN A 464 -63.21 -55.07 -56.98
N ASN A 465 -63.59 -53.84 -57.31
CA ASN A 465 -64.70 -53.55 -58.20
C ASN A 465 -64.46 -54.10 -59.62
N LYS A 466 -63.25 -53.97 -60.16
CA LYS A 466 -62.89 -54.59 -61.45
C LYS A 466 -62.93 -56.12 -61.39
N MET A 467 -62.49 -56.71 -60.30
CA MET A 467 -62.59 -58.16 -60.08
C MET A 467 -64.06 -58.58 -60.02
N GLU A 468 -64.91 -57.86 -59.29
CA GLU A 468 -66.36 -58.12 -59.24
C GLU A 468 -67.02 -57.96 -60.61
N GLU A 469 -66.63 -56.96 -61.39
CA GLU A 469 -67.09 -56.74 -62.77
C GLU A 469 -66.63 -57.88 -63.70
N ILE A 470 -65.39 -58.37 -63.53
CA ILE A 470 -64.87 -59.56 -64.22
C ILE A 470 -65.61 -60.82 -63.77
N TYR A 471 -65.92 -60.99 -62.48
CA TYR A 471 -66.69 -62.12 -61.96
C TYR A 471 -68.15 -62.09 -62.42
N GLN A 472 -68.76 -60.91 -62.56
CA GLN A 472 -70.07 -60.74 -63.17
C GLN A 472 -70.03 -61.10 -64.65
N ARG A 473 -69.00 -60.65 -65.40
CA ARG A 473 -68.79 -61.08 -66.79
C ARG A 473 -68.50 -62.58 -66.92
N MET A 474 -67.76 -63.19 -66.00
CA MET A 474 -67.56 -64.64 -65.98
C MET A 474 -68.87 -65.36 -65.69
N ARG A 475 -69.71 -64.86 -64.78
CA ARG A 475 -71.07 -65.40 -64.58
C ARG A 475 -71.97 -65.23 -65.81
N GLU A 476 -71.91 -64.09 -66.51
CA GLU A 476 -72.61 -63.88 -67.77
C GLU A 476 -72.11 -64.85 -68.87
N ILE A 477 -70.82 -65.20 -68.86
CA ILE A 477 -70.23 -66.20 -69.75
C ILE A 477 -70.63 -67.63 -69.35
N ASP A 478 -70.70 -67.94 -68.05
CA ASP A 478 -71.17 -69.23 -67.54
C ASP A 478 -72.69 -69.46 -67.74
N GLU A 479 -73.48 -68.38 -67.81
CA GLU A 479 -74.91 -68.42 -68.17
C GLU A 479 -75.13 -68.58 -69.69
N LEU A 480 -74.14 -68.21 -70.52
CA LEU A 480 -74.10 -68.49 -71.95
C LEU A 480 -73.49 -69.88 -72.20
N GLY A 481 -74.25 -70.91 -71.86
CA GLY A 481 -73.88 -72.31 -72.02
C GLY A 481 -73.34 -72.64 -73.42
N ILE A 482 -72.02 -72.82 -73.52
CA ILE A 482 -71.35 -73.52 -74.62
C ILE A 482 -70.57 -74.67 -73.98
N TYR A 483 -71.20 -75.84 -73.97
CA TYR A 483 -70.55 -77.09 -73.60
C TYR A 483 -69.63 -77.58 -74.72
N GLU A 484 -68.45 -78.03 -74.29
CA GLU A 484 -67.59 -79.06 -74.88
C GLU A 484 -67.11 -78.89 -76.33
N SER A 485 -65.80 -78.76 -76.50
CA SER A 485 -64.93 -79.94 -76.69
C SER A 485 -63.54 -79.57 -77.19
N THR A 486 -62.59 -80.47 -76.91
CA THR A 486 -61.24 -80.62 -77.50
C THR A 486 -60.06 -79.86 -76.87
N GLU A 487 -59.38 -80.59 -75.98
CA GLU A 487 -57.94 -80.85 -75.99
C GLU A 487 -57.05 -79.88 -76.78
N ARG A 488 -56.20 -79.12 -76.07
CA ARG A 488 -54.83 -78.83 -76.53
C ARG A 488 -53.82 -78.79 -75.39
N VAL A 489 -52.96 -79.80 -75.42
CA VAL A 489 -51.63 -79.85 -74.80
C VAL A 489 -50.80 -78.66 -75.30
N MET A 490 -50.14 -77.93 -74.39
CA MET A 490 -49.12 -76.94 -74.75
C MET A 490 -47.83 -77.15 -73.92
N PRO A 491 -46.64 -76.88 -74.50
CA PRO A 491 -45.38 -77.50 -74.11
C PRO A 491 -44.54 -76.65 -73.14
N LYS A 492 -43.66 -77.32 -72.39
CA LYS A 492 -42.59 -76.72 -71.58
C LYS A 492 -41.65 -75.87 -72.44
N ARG A 493 -41.53 -74.57 -72.13
CA ARG A 493 -40.53 -73.65 -72.70
C ARG A 493 -39.19 -73.82 -71.99
N GLN A 494 -38.18 -74.27 -72.73
CA GLN A 494 -36.77 -74.21 -72.36
C GLN A 494 -36.30 -72.75 -72.37
N TRP A 495 -35.54 -72.38 -71.35
CA TRP A 495 -34.80 -71.13 -71.29
C TRP A 495 -33.45 -71.35 -71.97
N TYR A 496 -33.15 -70.58 -73.00
CA TYR A 496 -31.78 -70.38 -73.47
C TYR A 496 -31.17 -69.21 -72.69
N ASN A 497 -29.89 -69.37 -72.33
CA ASN A 497 -29.04 -68.40 -71.66
C ASN A 497 -28.93 -67.08 -72.43
N GLU A 498 -28.98 -65.97 -71.69
CA GLU A 498 -27.94 -64.92 -71.66
C GLU A 498 -27.91 -64.30 -70.26
#